data_AF-F3B3M9-F1
#
_entry.id   AF-F3B3M9-F1
#
_cell.length_a   1.000
_cell.length_b   1.000
_cell.length_c   1.000
_cell.angle_alpha   90.00
_cell.angle_beta   90.00
_cell.angle_gamma   90.00
#
_symmetry.space_group_name_H-M   'P 1'
#
loop_
_entity.id
_entity.type
_entity.pdbx_description
1 polymer ?
#
loop_
_entity_poly.entity_id
_entity_poly.type
_entity_poly.pdbx_seq_one_letter_code
_entity_poly.pdbx_strand_id
1 'polypeptide(L)'
;MQNKDAYIEHLENTIKDLQNQIKNLTEMLSLLRKEKFASSSEKTSKKQFEGQLSLFNEAELEADARVSEPIETAVKGYRRKNCKTKRDELLKDLPVREVLCSLVEEDQYCEQCNTKLKVLGKKVVREELEYIPAKLRIVR
;
A
#
# COMPACT_ATOMS: atom_id res chain seq x y z
N MET A 1 -72.66 40.20 24.65
CA MET A 1 -71.84 39.78 23.49
C MET A 1 -70.35 39.80 23.86
N GLN A 2 -69.82 40.92 24.34
CA GLN A 2 -68.40 41.10 24.72
C GLN A 2 -67.73 39.97 25.54
N ASN A 3 -68.44 39.35 26.50
CA ASN A 3 -67.86 38.30 27.34
C ASN A 3 -67.64 36.97 26.59
N LYS A 4 -68.47 36.68 25.57
CA LYS A 4 -68.29 35.51 24.71
C LYS A 4 -67.15 35.74 23.73
N ASP A 5 -67.02 36.94 23.20
CA ASP A 5 -65.96 37.31 22.27
C ASP A 5 -64.58 37.27 22.97
N ALA A 6 -64.48 37.78 24.20
CA ALA A 6 -63.27 37.67 25.02
C ALA A 6 -62.90 36.21 25.36
N TYR A 7 -63.90 35.35 25.57
CA TYR A 7 -63.69 33.92 25.82
C TYR A 7 -63.21 33.19 24.55
N ILE A 8 -63.75 33.54 23.38
CA ILE A 8 -63.29 33.01 22.10
C ILE A 8 -61.84 33.43 21.84
N GLU A 9 -61.49 34.69 22.08
CA GLU A 9 -60.13 35.20 21.90
C GLU A 9 -59.13 34.50 22.83
N HIS A 10 -59.50 34.27 24.09
CA HIS A 10 -58.70 33.47 25.02
C HIS A 10 -58.49 32.03 24.51
N LEU A 11 -59.56 31.37 24.04
CA LEU A 11 -59.45 30.02 23.49
C LEU A 11 -58.55 29.99 22.23
N GLU A 12 -58.70 30.94 21.32
CA GLU A 12 -57.84 31.04 20.13
C GLU A 12 -56.37 31.23 20.50
N ASN A 13 -56.07 32.05 21.51
CA ASN A 13 -54.71 32.24 22.00
C ASN A 13 -54.14 30.96 22.62
N THR A 14 -54.94 30.24 23.43
CA THR A 14 -54.50 28.95 23.99
C THR A 14 -54.27 27.89 22.90
N ILE A 15 -55.10 27.86 21.86
CA ILE A 15 -54.92 26.95 20.73
C ILE A 15 -53.62 27.28 19.98
N LYS A 16 -53.33 28.56 19.75
CA LYS A 16 -52.08 29.00 19.11
C LYS A 16 -50.85 28.59 19.92
N ASP A 17 -50.89 28.79 21.24
CA ASP A 17 -49.79 28.40 22.13
C ASP A 17 -49.55 26.88 22.12
N LEU A 18 -50.62 26.09 22.22
CA LEU A 18 -50.54 24.63 22.16
C LEU A 18 -50.00 24.16 20.80
N GLN A 19 -50.44 24.77 19.70
CA GLN A 19 -49.92 24.45 18.37
C GLN A 19 -48.43 24.77 18.24
N ASN A 20 -47.96 25.88 18.81
CA ASN A 20 -46.54 26.22 18.82
C ASN A 20 -45.72 25.24 19.66
N GLN A 21 -46.22 24.85 20.83
CA GLN A 21 -45.54 23.84 21.66
C GLN A 21 -45.44 22.49 20.93
N ILE A 22 -46.51 22.05 20.27
CA ILE A 22 -46.51 20.81 19.48
C ILE A 22 -45.46 20.89 18.37
N LYS A 23 -45.41 22.00 17.61
CA LYS A 23 -44.39 22.18 16.55
C LYS A 23 -42.97 22.06 17.11
N ASN A 24 -42.66 22.80 18.18
CA ASN A 24 -41.34 22.77 18.80
C ASN A 24 -40.95 21.36 19.28
N LEU A 25 -41.88 20.65 19.93
CA LEU A 25 -41.66 19.29 20.39
C LEU A 25 -41.45 18.32 19.22
N THR A 26 -42.21 18.46 18.14
CA THR A 26 -42.05 17.62 16.95
C THR A 26 -40.71 17.85 16.24
N GLU A 27 -40.22 19.10 16.20
CA GLU A 27 -38.90 19.42 15.67
C GLU A 27 -37.78 18.82 16.54
N MET A 28 -37.89 18.96 17.86
CA MET A 28 -36.92 18.36 18.79
C MET A 28 -36.88 16.83 18.65
N LEU A 29 -38.04 16.18 18.55
CA LEU A 29 -38.12 14.73 18.30
C LEU A 29 -37.50 14.35 16.95
N SER A 30 -37.73 15.14 15.90
CA SER A 30 -37.13 14.91 14.59
C SER A 30 -35.59 14.99 14.64
N LEU A 31 -35.04 16.00 15.35
CA LEU A 31 -33.61 16.16 15.57
C LEU A 31 -33.02 14.97 16.35
N LEU A 32 -33.63 14.60 17.48
CA LEU A 32 -33.18 13.46 18.29
C LEU A 32 -33.22 12.14 17.51
N ARG A 33 -34.28 11.94 16.71
CA ARG A 33 -34.41 10.74 15.87
C ARG A 33 -33.34 10.71 14.79
N LYS A 34 -33.01 11.87 14.20
CA LYS A 34 -31.93 12.00 13.23
C LYS A 34 -30.57 11.73 13.87
N GLU A 35 -30.30 12.26 15.06
CA GLU A 35 -29.03 11.98 15.77
C GLU A 35 -28.87 10.49 16.13
N LYS A 36 -29.95 9.81 16.53
CA LYS A 36 -29.89 8.41 16.97
C LYS A 36 -29.92 7.41 15.83
N PHE A 37 -30.68 7.68 14.77
CA PHE A 37 -31.01 6.68 13.74
C PHE A 37 -30.69 7.13 12.31
N ALA A 38 -30.30 8.38 12.06
CA ALA A 38 -29.82 8.71 10.72
C ALA A 38 -28.54 7.93 10.44
N SER A 39 -28.33 7.60 9.17
CA SER A 39 -27.02 7.15 8.72
C SER A 39 -26.03 8.22 9.13
N SER A 40 -25.15 7.87 10.08
CA SER A 40 -23.93 8.64 10.30
C SER A 40 -23.27 8.74 8.94
N SER A 41 -23.30 9.93 8.33
CA SER A 41 -22.37 10.25 7.25
C SER A 41 -21.02 9.75 7.74
N GLU A 42 -20.35 8.90 6.96
CA GLU A 42 -19.10 8.19 7.28
C GLU A 42 -17.92 9.09 7.69
N LYS A 43 -18.19 10.35 8.06
CA LYS A 43 -17.41 11.14 9.00
C LYS A 43 -17.42 10.47 10.38
N THR A 44 -16.94 9.24 10.45
CA THR A 44 -16.25 8.70 11.62
C THR A 44 -15.42 9.86 12.16
N SER A 45 -15.69 10.30 13.38
CA SER A 45 -14.91 11.38 13.96
C SER A 45 -13.45 10.96 13.81
N LYS A 46 -12.61 11.78 13.18
CA LYS A 46 -11.18 11.48 12.95
C LYS A 46 -10.41 11.19 14.27
N LYS A 47 -11.11 11.25 15.40
CA LYS A 47 -10.65 11.08 16.77
C LYS A 47 -11.11 9.77 17.43
N GLN A 48 -11.84 8.88 16.73
CA GLN A 48 -12.39 7.68 17.39
C GLN A 48 -11.29 6.71 17.86
N PHE A 49 -10.10 6.75 17.24
CA PHE A 49 -8.90 6.08 17.73
C PHE A 49 -7.66 6.90 17.37
N GLU A 50 -6.88 7.32 18.38
CA GLU A 50 -5.55 7.89 18.17
C GLU A 50 -4.68 6.85 17.43
N GLY A 51 -4.11 7.24 16.29
CA GLY A 51 -3.22 6.37 15.50
C GLY A 51 -3.88 5.43 14.50
N GLN A 52 -5.23 5.38 14.36
CA GLN A 52 -5.87 4.51 13.34
C GLN A 52 -5.48 4.90 11.92
N LEU A 53 -5.31 6.20 11.65
CA LEU A 53 -4.83 6.69 10.34
C LEU A 53 -3.36 6.32 10.07
N SER A 54 -2.63 5.91 11.10
CA SER A 54 -1.20 5.58 11.06
C SER A 54 -0.93 4.08 11.19
N LEU A 55 -1.97 3.24 11.12
CA LEU A 55 -1.84 1.76 11.20
C LEU A 55 -0.91 1.18 10.13
N PHE A 56 -0.80 1.82 8.97
CA PHE A 56 0.02 1.37 7.84
C PHE A 56 0.99 2.45 7.37
N ASN A 57 1.70 3.09 8.31
CA ASN A 57 2.62 4.18 8.00
C ASN A 57 4.07 3.74 7.70
N GLU A 58 4.30 2.43 7.56
CA GLU A 58 5.64 1.85 7.38
C GLU A 58 6.37 2.45 6.17
N ALA A 59 5.66 2.62 5.05
CA ALA A 59 6.24 3.16 3.82
C ALA A 59 6.68 4.63 3.95
N GLU A 60 5.97 5.46 4.72
CA GLU A 60 6.36 6.87 4.92
C GLU A 60 7.49 6.99 5.96
N LEU A 61 7.50 6.12 6.98
CA LEU A 61 8.55 6.07 8.01
C LEU A 61 9.89 5.58 7.45
N GLU A 62 9.86 4.62 6.54
CA GLU A 62 11.05 4.04 5.91
C GLU A 62 11.51 4.79 4.65
N ALA A 63 10.75 5.79 4.19
CA ALA A 63 11.12 6.58 3.02
C ALA A 63 12.34 7.48 3.29
N ASP A 64 13.44 7.23 2.57
CA ASP A 64 14.61 8.10 2.59
C ASP A 64 14.39 9.30 1.63
N ALA A 65 14.18 10.48 2.19
CA ALA A 65 13.95 11.72 1.45
C ALA A 65 15.17 12.16 0.61
N ARG A 66 16.34 11.56 0.80
CA ARG A 66 17.54 11.84 0.00
C ARG A 66 17.55 11.09 -1.34
N VAL A 67 16.69 10.08 -1.50
CA VAL A 67 16.60 9.28 -2.72
C VAL A 67 15.68 9.98 -3.71
N SER A 68 16.19 10.28 -4.90
CA SER A 68 15.38 10.87 -5.98
C SER A 68 14.30 9.90 -6.44
N GLU A 69 13.10 10.41 -6.74
CA GLU A 69 12.02 9.60 -7.30
C GLU A 69 12.46 8.85 -8.57
N PRO A 70 12.01 7.60 -8.76
CA PRO A 70 12.42 6.79 -9.91
C PRO A 70 11.98 7.45 -11.23
N ILE A 71 12.97 7.77 -12.07
CA ILE A 71 12.76 8.40 -13.38
C ILE A 71 11.92 7.47 -14.28
N GLU A 72 10.71 7.88 -14.61
CA GLU A 72 9.83 7.16 -15.54
C GLU A 72 10.23 7.45 -16.99
N THR A 73 10.70 6.44 -17.72
CA THR A 73 10.97 6.59 -19.15
C THR A 73 9.69 6.36 -19.96
N ALA A 74 9.33 7.33 -20.81
CA ALA A 74 8.22 7.21 -21.74
C ALA A 74 8.64 6.37 -22.95
N VAL A 75 8.00 5.22 -23.12
CA VAL A 75 8.17 4.35 -24.30
C VAL A 75 6.85 4.32 -25.04
N LYS A 76 6.86 4.53 -26.36
CA LYS A 76 5.70 4.64 -27.28
C LYS A 76 4.38 4.11 -26.69
N GLY A 77 3.61 5.00 -26.06
CA GLY A 77 2.25 4.76 -25.56
C GLY A 77 2.08 4.56 -24.05
N TYR A 78 3.14 4.34 -23.27
CA TYR A 78 3.04 4.14 -21.82
C TYR A 78 4.35 4.37 -21.07
N ARG A 79 4.25 4.59 -19.75
CA ARG A 79 5.42 4.79 -18.88
C ARG A 79 5.87 3.46 -18.31
N ARG A 80 7.18 3.18 -18.35
CA ARG A 80 7.79 2.04 -17.63
C ARG A 80 8.87 2.54 -16.69
N LYS A 81 8.88 1.96 -15.49
CA LYS A 81 10.02 2.00 -14.57
C LYS A 81 10.97 0.85 -14.93
N ASN A 82 12.28 1.11 -14.98
CA ASN A 82 13.27 0.08 -15.28
C ASN A 82 13.30 -0.95 -14.13
N CYS A 83 12.83 -2.17 -14.39
CA CYS A 83 12.69 -3.22 -13.36
C CYS A 83 14.04 -3.91 -13.03
N LYS A 84 15.11 -3.60 -13.76
CA LYS A 84 16.39 -4.34 -13.69
C LYS A 84 17.29 -3.94 -12.53
N THR A 85 17.14 -2.74 -11.98
CA THR A 85 18.12 -2.18 -11.04
C THR A 85 18.15 -2.87 -9.69
N LYS A 86 17.01 -3.28 -9.13
CA LYS A 86 16.95 -3.75 -7.74
C LYS A 86 17.74 -5.04 -7.49
N ARG A 87 17.63 -6.04 -8.36
CA ARG A 87 18.35 -7.31 -8.19
C ARG A 87 19.84 -7.12 -8.40
N ASP A 88 20.22 -6.40 -9.44
CA ASP A 88 21.63 -6.13 -9.74
C ASP A 88 22.28 -5.33 -8.62
N GLU A 89 21.59 -4.33 -8.06
CA GLU A 89 22.06 -3.57 -6.89
C GLU A 89 22.26 -4.44 -5.64
N LEU A 90 21.33 -5.34 -5.33
CA LEU A 90 21.43 -6.23 -4.18
C LEU A 90 22.57 -7.26 -4.30
N LEU A 91 22.95 -7.62 -5.52
CA LEU A 91 23.95 -8.65 -5.80
C LEU A 91 25.37 -8.09 -6.05
N LYS A 92 25.54 -6.77 -6.20
CA LYS A 92 26.82 -6.12 -6.52
C LYS A 92 27.95 -6.46 -5.54
N ASP A 93 27.63 -6.58 -4.26
CA ASP A 93 28.63 -6.75 -3.19
C ASP A 93 28.87 -8.22 -2.81
N LEU A 94 28.17 -9.17 -3.44
CA LEU A 94 28.32 -10.60 -3.14
C LEU A 94 29.47 -11.23 -3.95
N PRO A 95 30.23 -12.16 -3.35
CA PRO A 95 31.31 -12.85 -4.05
C PRO A 95 30.75 -13.78 -5.13
N VAL A 96 31.24 -13.62 -6.37
CA VAL A 96 30.85 -14.44 -7.52
C VAL A 96 31.82 -15.61 -7.69
N ARG A 97 31.29 -16.84 -7.82
CA ARG A 97 32.07 -18.05 -8.13
C ARG A 97 31.72 -18.55 -9.52
N GLU A 98 32.70 -18.58 -10.42
CA GLU A 98 32.55 -19.19 -11.75
C GLU A 98 32.82 -20.69 -11.69
N VAL A 99 31.85 -21.50 -12.12
CA VAL A 99 32.03 -22.95 -12.34
C VAL A 99 32.04 -23.21 -13.85
N LEU A 100 33.16 -23.71 -14.35
CA LEU A 100 33.31 -23.99 -15.79
C LEU A 100 32.66 -25.33 -16.13
N CYS A 101 31.60 -25.28 -16.94
CA CYS A 101 31.02 -26.46 -17.56
C CYS A 101 31.78 -26.78 -18.86
N SER A 102 32.85 -27.58 -18.77
CA SER A 102 33.57 -28.09 -19.93
C SER A 102 32.98 -29.40 -20.46
N LEU A 103 33.31 -29.74 -21.70
CA LEU A 103 33.03 -31.06 -22.27
C LEU A 103 33.77 -32.15 -21.48
N VAL A 104 33.20 -33.36 -21.47
CA VAL A 104 33.84 -34.56 -20.90
C VAL A 104 35.16 -34.82 -21.64
N GLU A 105 36.15 -35.40 -20.96
CA GLU A 105 37.50 -35.57 -21.52
C GLU A 105 37.54 -36.34 -22.85
N GLU A 106 36.59 -37.25 -23.06
CA GLU A 106 36.43 -38.04 -24.28
C GLU A 106 36.03 -37.15 -25.48
N ASP A 107 35.16 -36.17 -25.25
CA ASP A 107 34.64 -35.23 -26.26
C ASP A 107 35.56 -34.02 -26.51
N GLN A 108 36.72 -33.95 -25.84
CA GLN A 108 37.70 -32.86 -26.01
C GLN A 108 38.65 -33.08 -27.19
N TYR A 109 38.41 -34.09 -28.02
CA TYR A 109 39.21 -34.42 -29.19
C TYR A 109 38.39 -34.28 -30.47
N CYS A 110 39.02 -33.84 -31.56
CA CYS A 110 38.35 -33.75 -32.85
C CYS A 110 38.20 -35.13 -33.49
N GLU A 111 36.97 -35.55 -33.79
CA GLU A 111 36.64 -36.83 -34.43
C GLU A 111 37.38 -37.12 -35.75
N GLN A 112 37.85 -36.09 -36.46
CA GLN A 112 38.48 -36.25 -37.78
C GLN A 112 40.01 -36.31 -37.74
N CYS A 113 40.63 -35.68 -36.74
CA CYS A 113 42.10 -35.56 -36.68
C CYS A 113 42.69 -35.88 -35.31
N ASN A 114 41.86 -36.28 -34.33
CA ASN A 114 42.22 -36.62 -32.94
C ASN A 114 43.08 -35.56 -32.23
N THR A 115 43.00 -34.30 -32.66
CA THR A 115 43.68 -33.19 -32.01
C THR A 115 42.83 -32.65 -30.85
N LYS A 116 43.50 -32.23 -29.78
CA LYS A 116 42.85 -31.64 -28.61
C LYS A 116 42.20 -30.30 -28.97
N LEU A 117 40.90 -30.17 -28.68
CA LEU A 117 40.13 -28.96 -28.95
C LEU A 117 40.61 -27.80 -28.06
N LYS A 118 40.69 -26.60 -28.65
CA LYS A 118 41.04 -25.37 -27.95
C LYS A 118 39.78 -24.65 -27.50
N VAL A 119 39.80 -24.09 -26.29
CA VAL A 119 38.70 -23.28 -25.77
C VAL A 119 38.70 -21.94 -26.50
N LEU A 120 37.64 -21.65 -27.25
CA LEU A 120 37.49 -20.39 -28.01
C LEU A 120 36.87 -19.27 -27.17
N GLY A 121 35.96 -19.61 -26.25
CA GLY A 121 35.25 -18.63 -25.42
C GLY A 121 34.38 -19.30 -24.38
N LYS A 122 33.89 -18.50 -23.43
CA LYS A 122 32.96 -18.95 -22.38
C LYS A 122 31.63 -18.22 -22.60
N LYS A 123 30.51 -18.93 -22.36
CA LYS A 123 29.17 -18.35 -22.38
C LYS A 123 28.54 -18.57 -21.01
N VAL A 124 27.97 -17.52 -20.43
CA VAL A 124 27.21 -17.62 -19.19
C VAL A 124 25.89 -18.34 -19.50
N VAL A 125 25.66 -19.48 -18.85
CA VAL A 125 24.45 -20.30 -19.04
C VAL A 125 23.39 -19.94 -17.99
N ARG A 126 23.80 -19.76 -16.74
CA ARG A 126 22.92 -19.47 -15.61
C ARG A 126 23.70 -18.81 -14.46
N GLU A 127 23.00 -17.98 -13.69
CA GLU A 127 23.49 -17.39 -12.45
C GLU A 127 22.56 -17.81 -11.31
N GLU A 128 23.12 -18.43 -10.27
CA GLU A 128 22.38 -18.98 -9.13
C GLU A 128 22.96 -18.41 -7.82
N LEU A 129 22.09 -18.23 -6.82
CA LEU A 129 22.49 -17.78 -5.49
C LEU A 129 22.78 -18.99 -4.60
N GLU A 130 24.04 -19.16 -4.19
CA GLU A 130 24.45 -20.18 -3.22
C GLU A 130 24.53 -19.56 -1.81
N TYR A 131 23.63 -19.97 -0.90
CA TYR A 131 23.69 -19.56 0.50
C TYR A 131 24.56 -20.52 1.30
N ILE A 132 25.63 -20.00 1.91
CA ILE A 132 26.54 -20.77 2.78
C ILE A 132 26.36 -20.26 4.22
N PRO A 133 25.86 -21.10 5.16
CA PRO A 133 25.69 -20.70 6.56
C PRO A 133 27.04 -20.47 7.27
N ALA A 134 26.99 -19.88 8.48
CA ALA A 134 28.16 -19.50 9.26
C ALA A 134 29.16 -20.66 9.45
N LYS A 135 30.35 -20.53 8.85
CA LYS A 135 31.45 -21.51 8.98
C LYS A 135 32.25 -21.22 10.25
N LEU A 136 32.20 -22.12 11.23
CA LEU A 136 33.07 -22.10 12.41
C LEU A 136 34.40 -22.79 12.09
N ARG A 137 35.51 -22.25 12.60
CA ARG A 137 36.84 -22.87 12.52
C ARG A 137 37.46 -22.95 13.91
N ILE A 138 38.23 -24.00 14.14
CA ILE A 138 39.05 -24.14 15.35
C ILE A 138 40.30 -23.28 15.18
N VAL A 139 40.55 -22.43 16.16
CA VAL A 139 41.81 -21.69 16.31
C VAL A 139 42.73 -22.57 17.18
N ARG A 140 43.93 -22.85 16.68
CA ARG A 140 45.06 -23.36 17.47
C ARG A 140 46.15 -22.30 17.48
#